data_AF-A0A1U7YQ45-F1
#
_entry.id   AF-A0A1U7YQ45-F1
#
_cell.length_a   1.000
_cell.length_b   1.000
_cell.length_c   1.000
_cell.angle_alpha   90.00
_cell.angle_beta   90.00
_cell.angle_gamma   90.00
#
_symmetry.space_group_name_H-M   'P 1'
#
loop_
_entity.id
_entity.type
_entity.pdbx_description
1 polymer ?
#
loop_
_entity_poly.entity_id
_entity_poly.type
_entity_poly.pdbx_seq_one_letter_code
_entity_poly.pdbx_strand_id
1 'polypeptide(L)'
;FLKRGNFRCTNSSVGVETQLSSLASITQVLDPKLHQHLETLGGGDYLFAFRMLMVLFRREFSFGDSLYLWEMMWALEYDPDLFTMYEEPLDLASEKGEESKGKVKPINQFGKFERDNMKCGGKNAEAPPISVFLVASVLKDKSSKLLAEARGLDDVVKILNDISGNLDARKACNGAIKLHKKYLKKANKT
;
A
#
# COMPACT_ATOMS: atom_id res chain seq x y z
N PHE A 1 -10.10 -6.85 -2.44
CA PHE A 1 -10.18 -6.19 -3.77
C PHE A 1 -11.13 -4.97 -3.73
N LEU A 2 -12.37 -5.09 -3.25
CA LEU A 2 -13.27 -3.93 -3.10
C LEU A 2 -12.86 -2.95 -1.97
N LYS A 3 -12.49 -3.44 -0.78
CA LYS A 3 -12.10 -2.59 0.38
C LYS A 3 -10.88 -1.69 0.09
N ARG A 4 -9.94 -2.15 -0.75
CA ARG A 4 -8.71 -1.41 -1.11
C ARG A 4 -8.93 -0.26 -2.10
N GLY A 5 -10.15 -0.09 -2.61
CA GLY A 5 -10.47 1.02 -3.49
C GLY A 5 -9.74 1.04 -4.84
N ASN A 6 -8.99 0.00 -5.22
CA ASN A 6 -8.26 -0.07 -6.50
C ASN A 6 -9.16 0.23 -7.72
N PHE A 7 -10.47 -0.06 -7.61
CA PHE A 7 -11.47 0.20 -8.65
C PHE A 7 -12.49 1.28 -8.25
N ARG A 8 -12.32 1.97 -7.12
CA ARG A 8 -13.17 3.13 -6.79
C ARG A 8 -12.78 4.26 -7.74
N CYS A 9 -13.62 4.48 -8.74
CA CYS A 9 -13.59 5.68 -9.56
C CYS A 9 -14.52 6.70 -8.91
N THR A 10 -13.98 7.81 -8.41
CA THR A 10 -14.79 9.02 -8.24
C THR A 10 -14.80 9.75 -9.59
N ASN A 11 -15.71 10.71 -9.79
CA ASN A 11 -15.79 11.48 -11.04
C ASN A 11 -14.49 12.25 -11.40
N SER A 12 -13.45 12.23 -10.55
CA SER A 12 -12.19 12.95 -10.73
C SER A 12 -10.90 12.14 -10.45
N SER A 13 -10.95 10.92 -9.90
CA SER A 13 -9.73 10.11 -9.70
C SER A 13 -9.98 8.60 -9.62
N VAL A 14 -8.98 7.82 -10.04
CA VAL A 14 -8.94 6.35 -9.88
C VAL A 14 -8.23 6.03 -8.57
N GLY A 15 -8.77 5.14 -7.73
CA GLY A 15 -8.17 4.84 -6.42
C GLY A 15 -6.71 4.34 -6.44
N VAL A 16 -6.19 3.89 -7.60
CA VAL A 16 -4.77 3.59 -7.77
C VAL A 16 -3.91 4.85 -7.89
N GLU A 17 -4.42 5.94 -8.43
CA GLU A 17 -3.72 7.23 -8.52
C GLU A 17 -3.37 7.75 -7.12
N THR A 18 -4.32 7.70 -6.18
CA THR A 18 -4.05 8.06 -4.77
C THR A 18 -3.00 7.16 -4.12
N GLN A 19 -2.96 5.87 -4.48
CA GLN A 19 -1.92 4.95 -4.02
C GLN A 19 -0.55 5.29 -4.61
N LEU A 20 -0.48 5.74 -5.87
CA LEU A 20 0.75 6.20 -6.50
C LEU A 20 1.24 7.52 -5.89
N SER A 21 0.35 8.47 -5.62
CA SER A 21 0.72 9.69 -4.88
C SER A 21 1.24 9.36 -3.48
N SER A 22 0.59 8.43 -2.77
CA SER A 22 1.04 7.95 -1.46
C SER A 22 2.41 7.27 -1.57
N LEU A 23 2.64 6.48 -2.63
CA LEU A 23 3.93 5.85 -2.91
C LEU A 23 5.04 6.88 -3.10
N ALA A 24 4.76 7.96 -3.84
CA ALA A 24 5.71 9.05 -4.04
C ALA A 24 6.09 9.69 -2.69
N SER A 25 5.11 10.07 -1.87
CA SER A 25 5.35 10.66 -0.54
C SER A 25 6.11 9.71 0.39
N ILE A 26 5.74 8.42 0.42
CA ILE A 26 6.43 7.41 1.23
C ILE A 26 7.88 7.25 0.77
N THR A 27 8.12 7.18 -0.55
CA THR A 27 9.46 7.00 -1.10
C THR A 27 10.33 8.21 -0.83
N GLN A 28 9.80 9.42 -0.95
CA GLN A 28 10.49 10.67 -0.59
C GLN A 28 10.94 10.66 0.88
N VAL A 29 10.08 10.22 1.80
CA VAL A 29 10.41 10.16 3.25
C VAL A 29 11.41 9.04 3.56
N LEU A 30 11.30 7.89 2.89
CA LEU A 30 12.10 6.70 3.22
C LEU A 30 13.45 6.63 2.50
N ASP A 31 13.49 7.11 1.25
CA ASP A 31 14.64 7.12 0.34
C ASP A 31 14.57 8.32 -0.64
N PRO A 32 14.89 9.54 -0.17
CA PRO A 32 14.79 10.76 -0.98
C PRO A 32 15.70 10.75 -2.21
N LYS A 33 16.84 10.04 -2.14
CA LYS A 33 17.78 9.94 -3.26
C LYS A 33 17.17 9.20 -4.43
N LEU A 34 16.51 8.06 -4.15
CA LEU A 34 15.80 7.30 -5.17
C LEU A 34 14.64 8.11 -5.75
N HIS A 35 13.87 8.79 -4.91
CA HIS A 35 12.75 9.61 -5.37
C HIS A 35 13.20 10.72 -6.33
N GLN A 36 14.22 11.50 -5.96
CA GLN A 36 14.75 12.58 -6.79
C GLN A 36 15.30 12.07 -8.13
N HIS A 37 15.98 10.91 -8.12
CA HIS A 37 16.44 10.29 -9.36
C HIS A 37 15.28 9.94 -10.28
N LEU A 38 14.25 9.26 -9.77
CA LEU A 38 13.07 8.89 -10.56
C LEU A 38 12.31 10.12 -11.08
N GLU A 39 12.21 11.18 -10.28
CA GLU A 39 11.62 12.45 -10.69
C GLU A 39 12.40 13.10 -11.85
N THR A 40 13.74 13.09 -11.79
CA THR A 40 14.60 13.60 -12.86
C THR A 40 14.43 12.82 -14.17
N LEU A 41 14.08 11.54 -14.08
CA LEU A 41 13.78 10.69 -15.23
C LEU A 41 12.34 10.85 -15.77
N GLY A 42 11.54 11.75 -15.20
CA GLY A 42 10.13 11.94 -15.56
C GLY A 42 9.17 10.90 -14.97
N GLY A 43 9.61 10.12 -13.97
CA GLY A 43 8.83 9.08 -13.30
C GLY A 43 8.39 9.45 -11.87
N GLY A 44 8.26 10.74 -11.56
CA GLY A 44 7.89 11.23 -10.22
C GLY A 44 6.46 10.89 -9.79
N ASP A 45 5.59 10.55 -10.74
CA ASP A 45 4.22 10.09 -10.54
C ASP A 45 4.10 8.57 -10.31
N TYR A 46 5.21 7.83 -10.47
CA TYR A 46 5.30 6.38 -10.31
C TYR A 46 4.34 5.58 -11.20
N LEU A 47 3.92 6.10 -12.37
CA LEU A 47 3.01 5.38 -13.26
C LEU A 47 3.51 4.00 -13.71
N PHE A 48 4.84 3.81 -13.76
CA PHE A 48 5.45 2.49 -14.01
C PHE A 48 5.03 1.40 -12.99
N ALA A 49 4.61 1.80 -11.79
CA ALA A 49 4.18 0.90 -10.72
C ALA A 49 2.67 0.61 -10.75
N PHE A 50 1.91 1.24 -11.65
CA PHE A 50 0.47 1.07 -11.80
C PHE A 50 0.08 -0.42 -11.93
N ARG A 51 0.83 -1.17 -12.77
CA ARG A 51 0.61 -2.61 -12.98
C ARG A 51 0.74 -3.40 -11.67
N MET A 52 1.71 -3.07 -10.83
CA MET A 52 1.95 -3.78 -9.56
C MET A 52 0.78 -3.60 -8.59
N LEU A 53 0.17 -2.42 -8.55
CA LEU A 53 -0.96 -2.10 -7.65
C LEU A 53 -2.30 -2.63 -8.19
N MET A 54 -2.58 -2.42 -9.49
CA MET A 54 -3.87 -2.78 -10.10
C MET A 54 -4.21 -4.26 -9.96
N VAL A 55 -3.25 -5.14 -10.24
CA VAL A 55 -3.45 -6.60 -10.18
C VAL A 55 -2.80 -7.24 -8.95
N LEU A 56 -2.52 -6.44 -7.90
CA LEU A 56 -1.91 -6.90 -6.64
C LEU A 56 -0.73 -7.84 -6.86
N PHE A 57 0.21 -7.40 -7.69
CA PHE A 57 1.45 -8.12 -8.03
C PHE A 57 1.25 -9.51 -8.63
N ARG A 58 0.07 -9.86 -9.14
CA ARG A 58 -0.21 -11.19 -9.72
C ARG A 58 0.78 -11.60 -10.83
N ARG A 59 1.35 -10.63 -11.54
CA ARG A 59 2.32 -10.85 -12.62
C ARG A 59 3.78 -10.74 -12.17
N GLU A 60 4.03 -10.36 -10.91
CA GLU A 60 5.39 -10.19 -10.35
C GLU A 60 5.86 -11.39 -9.53
N PHE A 61 4.92 -12.20 -9.01
CA PHE A 61 5.20 -13.35 -8.17
C PHE A 61 4.94 -14.67 -8.88
N SER A 62 5.62 -15.73 -8.44
CA SER A 62 5.23 -17.10 -8.77
C SER A 62 3.81 -17.39 -8.26
N PHE A 63 3.18 -18.47 -8.72
CA PHE A 63 1.83 -18.82 -8.24
C PHE A 63 1.80 -19.06 -6.72
N GLY A 64 2.75 -19.83 -6.19
CA GLY A 64 2.84 -20.09 -4.74
C GLY A 64 3.11 -18.82 -3.94
N ASP A 65 4.03 -17.97 -4.41
CA ASP A 65 4.33 -16.70 -3.77
C ASP A 65 3.17 -15.71 -3.82
N SER A 66 2.37 -15.74 -4.90
CA SER A 66 1.16 -14.93 -5.02
C SER A 66 0.14 -15.28 -3.93
N LEU A 67 -0.09 -16.58 -3.70
CA LEU A 67 -1.00 -17.05 -2.66
C LEU A 67 -0.52 -16.62 -1.27
N TYR A 68 0.76 -16.87 -0.98
CA TYR A 68 1.38 -16.47 0.28
C TYR A 68 1.30 -14.96 0.53
N LEU A 69 1.56 -14.16 -0.50
CA LEU A 69 1.45 -12.71 -0.43
C LEU A 69 0.04 -12.28 -0.07
N TRP A 70 -0.96 -12.82 -0.76
CA TRP A 70 -2.36 -12.44 -0.55
C TRP A 70 -2.85 -12.83 0.85
N GLU A 71 -2.55 -14.05 1.30
CA GLU A 71 -2.85 -14.51 2.67
C GLU A 71 -2.25 -13.56 3.71
N MET A 72 -0.98 -13.19 3.54
CA MET A 72 -0.33 -12.31 4.49
C MET A 72 -0.87 -10.88 4.43
N MET A 73 -1.16 -10.34 3.24
CA MET A 73 -1.78 -9.03 3.11
C MET A 73 -3.16 -8.98 3.78
N TRP A 74 -3.98 -10.02 3.60
CA TRP A 74 -5.28 -10.12 4.27
C TRP A 74 -5.16 -10.25 5.78
N ALA A 75 -4.18 -11.01 6.29
CA ALA A 75 -3.94 -11.11 7.72
C ALA A 75 -3.43 -9.79 8.35
N LEU A 76 -2.68 -8.98 7.58
CA LEU A 76 -2.16 -7.70 8.06
C LEU A 76 -3.24 -6.61 8.12
N GLU A 77 -4.13 -6.58 7.13
CA GLU A 77 -5.27 -5.65 7.02
C GLU A 77 -6.57 -6.25 7.59
N TYR A 78 -6.45 -7.22 8.50
CA TYR A 78 -7.61 -7.85 9.11
C TYR A 78 -8.28 -6.88 10.09
N ASP A 79 -9.48 -6.46 9.72
CA ASP A 79 -10.37 -5.64 10.51
C ASP A 79 -11.53 -6.51 11.04
N PRO A 80 -11.68 -6.69 12.36
CA PRO A 80 -12.76 -7.47 12.96
C PRO A 80 -14.16 -6.91 12.64
N ASP A 81 -14.27 -5.63 12.27
CA ASP A 81 -15.55 -4.99 11.92
C ASP A 81 -15.91 -5.16 10.43
N LEU A 82 -15.01 -5.77 9.64
CA LEU A 82 -15.27 -6.07 8.24
C LEU A 82 -16.53 -6.90 8.05
N PHE A 83 -16.78 -7.86 8.94
CA PHE A 83 -17.94 -8.75 8.88
C PHE A 83 -19.25 -7.99 9.17
N THR A 84 -19.25 -7.11 10.18
CA THR A 84 -20.40 -6.29 10.57
C THR A 84 -20.89 -5.39 9.44
N MET A 85 -19.99 -4.90 8.58
CA MET A 85 -20.33 -4.07 7.42
C MET A 85 -21.07 -4.85 6.32
N TYR A 86 -20.89 -6.17 6.24
CA TYR A 86 -21.56 -7.03 5.27
C TYR A 86 -22.91 -7.57 5.77
N GLU A 87 -23.20 -7.46 7.07
CA GLU A 87 -24.48 -7.88 7.67
C GLU A 87 -25.53 -6.76 7.76
N GLU A 88 -25.21 -5.51 7.39
CA GLU A 88 -26.26 -4.46 7.32
C GLU A 88 -27.33 -4.84 6.28
N PRO A 89 -28.59 -5.06 6.68
CA PRO A 89 -29.66 -5.40 5.76
C PRO A 89 -29.94 -4.23 4.82
N LEU A 90 -30.07 -4.51 3.52
CA LEU A 90 -30.52 -3.59 2.47
C LEU A 90 -31.98 -3.10 2.63
N ASP A 91 -32.54 -3.14 3.84
CA ASP A 91 -33.93 -2.78 4.12
C ASP A 91 -34.01 -2.03 5.45
N LEU A 92 -34.16 -0.70 5.38
CA LEU A 92 -35.29 0.06 5.95
C LEU A 92 -34.91 1.54 6.13
N ALA A 93 -35.49 2.37 5.27
CA ALA A 93 -35.64 3.80 5.53
C ALA A 93 -36.54 4.00 6.76
N SER A 94 -36.01 4.53 7.86
CA SER A 94 -36.73 5.47 8.74
C SER A 94 -35.78 6.13 9.73
N GLU A 95 -35.96 7.43 9.87
CA GLU A 95 -35.28 8.36 10.76
C GLU A 95 -35.25 7.91 12.22
N LYS A 96 -34.09 8.03 12.87
CA LYS A 96 -33.83 8.93 14.01
C LYS A 96 -32.39 8.75 14.47
N GLY A 97 -31.71 9.88 14.62
CA GLY A 97 -30.35 9.91 15.12
C GLY A 97 -30.27 9.48 16.58
N GLU A 98 -29.16 8.81 16.92
CA GLU A 98 -28.51 8.94 18.21
C GLU A 98 -27.08 8.43 18.09
N GLU A 99 -26.15 9.24 18.60
CA GLU A 99 -24.71 9.03 18.61
C GLU A 99 -24.33 7.65 19.16
N SER A 100 -23.78 6.78 18.31
CA SER A 100 -23.10 5.58 18.79
C SER A 100 -21.74 5.99 19.37
N LYS A 101 -21.74 6.35 20.67
CA LYS A 101 -20.53 6.44 21.49
C LYS A 101 -19.67 5.21 21.25
N GLY A 102 -18.51 5.43 20.62
CA GLY A 102 -17.57 4.39 20.23
C GLY A 102 -17.19 3.50 21.42
N LYS A 103 -17.63 2.23 21.38
CA LYS A 103 -16.97 1.17 22.12
C LYS A 103 -15.54 1.08 21.59
N VAL A 104 -14.56 1.57 22.36
CA VAL A 104 -13.15 1.34 22.08
C VAL A 104 -12.90 -0.16 22.24
N LYS A 105 -12.97 -0.90 21.13
CA LYS A 105 -12.71 -2.35 21.08
C LYS A 105 -11.23 -2.60 21.37
N PRO A 106 -10.87 -3.74 21.99
CA PRO A 106 -9.49 -4.02 22.34
C PRO A 106 -8.64 -4.11 21.08
N ILE A 107 -7.58 -3.30 21.01
CA ILE A 107 -6.69 -3.16 19.85
C ILE A 107 -6.20 -4.52 19.32
N ASN A 108 -6.11 -5.53 20.19
CA ASN A 108 -5.63 -6.89 19.92
C ASN A 108 -6.43 -7.68 18.87
N GLN A 109 -7.66 -7.25 18.52
CA GLN A 109 -8.48 -7.91 17.50
C GLN A 109 -8.11 -7.51 16.06
N PHE A 110 -7.34 -6.42 15.89
CA PHE A 110 -6.92 -5.92 14.59
C PHE A 110 -5.60 -6.55 14.13
N GLY A 111 -5.45 -6.67 12.81
CA GLY A 111 -4.21 -7.06 12.15
C GLY A 111 -3.03 -6.20 12.61
N LYS A 112 -1.82 -6.77 12.60
CA LYS A 112 -0.62 -6.10 13.13
C LYS A 112 -0.37 -4.74 12.47
N PHE A 113 -0.66 -4.62 11.18
CA PHE A 113 -0.50 -3.37 10.43
C PHE A 113 -1.56 -2.34 10.85
N GLU A 114 -2.84 -2.72 10.91
CA GLU A 114 -3.91 -1.83 11.37
C GLU A 114 -3.71 -1.36 12.82
N ARG A 115 -3.24 -2.24 13.71
CA ARG A 115 -2.86 -1.84 15.08
C ARG A 115 -1.77 -0.78 15.13
N ASP A 116 -0.72 -0.95 14.33
CA ASP A 116 0.41 -0.02 14.33
C ASP A 116 -0.02 1.35 13.74
N ASN A 117 -0.92 1.35 12.75
CA ASN A 117 -1.57 2.55 12.22
C ASN A 117 -2.45 3.27 13.25
N MET A 118 -3.34 2.55 13.93
CA MET A 118 -4.24 3.12 14.95
C MET A 118 -3.48 3.75 16.12
N LYS A 119 -2.28 3.26 16.45
CA LYS A 119 -1.45 3.81 17.53
C LYS A 119 -0.71 5.09 17.14
N CYS A 120 -0.52 5.35 15.84
CA CYS A 120 0.24 6.50 15.34
C CYS A 120 -0.64 7.57 14.65
N GLY A 121 -1.88 7.26 14.27
CA GLY A 121 -2.75 8.16 13.51
C GLY A 121 -3.70 8.99 14.38
N GLY A 122 -3.63 10.33 14.24
CA GLY A 122 -4.72 11.23 14.58
C GLY A 122 -5.96 10.94 13.73
N LYS A 123 -7.14 11.16 14.31
CA LYS A 123 -8.45 10.98 13.68
C LYS A 123 -8.46 11.72 12.32
N ASN A 124 -8.65 10.99 11.22
CA ASN A 124 -9.08 11.45 9.87
C ASN A 124 -8.12 11.29 8.66
N ALA A 125 -6.96 10.65 8.78
CA ALA A 125 -6.18 10.25 7.59
C ALA A 125 -6.02 8.72 7.52
N GLU A 126 -6.68 8.09 6.53
CA GLU A 126 -6.56 6.65 6.28
C GLU A 126 -5.11 6.34 5.88
N ALA A 127 -4.43 5.50 6.68
CA ALA A 127 -3.04 5.17 6.42
C ALA A 127 -2.89 4.44 5.07
N PRO A 128 -1.83 4.69 4.28
CA PRO A 128 -1.65 4.03 2.99
C PRO A 128 -1.65 2.51 3.13
N PRO A 129 -2.28 1.76 2.22
CA PRO A 129 -2.41 0.30 2.35
C PRO A 129 -1.06 -0.41 2.26
N ILE A 130 -0.96 -1.65 2.79
CA ILE A 130 0.33 -2.39 2.79
C ILE A 130 0.84 -2.66 1.37
N SER A 131 -0.05 -2.69 0.36
CA SER A 131 0.31 -2.76 -1.07
C SER A 131 1.27 -1.65 -1.50
N VAL A 132 1.10 -0.42 -0.99
CA VAL A 132 1.99 0.70 -1.31
C VAL A 132 3.38 0.46 -0.71
N PHE A 133 3.45 -0.02 0.53
CA PHE A 133 4.72 -0.38 1.17
C PHE A 133 5.39 -1.60 0.50
N LEU A 134 4.63 -2.50 -0.11
CA LEU A 134 5.17 -3.58 -0.93
C LEU A 134 5.86 -3.03 -2.17
N VAL A 135 5.25 -2.10 -2.89
CA VAL A 135 5.89 -1.46 -4.06
C VAL A 135 7.15 -0.74 -3.61
N ALA A 136 7.08 0.04 -2.53
CA ALA A 136 8.25 0.73 -1.97
C ALA A 136 9.37 -0.25 -1.58
N SER A 137 9.03 -1.45 -1.09
CA SER A 137 10.01 -2.49 -0.78
C SER A 137 10.68 -3.04 -2.03
N VAL A 138 9.94 -3.25 -3.12
CA VAL A 138 10.49 -3.71 -4.40
C VAL A 138 11.43 -2.67 -4.98
N LEU A 139 10.99 -1.40 -5.01
CA LEU A 139 11.82 -0.29 -5.49
C LEU A 139 13.10 -0.13 -4.68
N LYS A 140 13.00 -0.29 -3.36
CA LYS A 140 14.16 -0.25 -2.49
C LYS A 140 15.14 -1.40 -2.73
N ASP A 141 14.65 -2.61 -2.98
CA ASP A 141 15.52 -3.75 -3.32
C ASP A 141 16.31 -3.50 -4.61
N LYS A 142 15.73 -2.73 -5.54
CA LYS A 142 16.34 -2.37 -6.82
C LYS A 142 16.97 -0.99 -6.84
N SER A 143 17.03 -0.28 -5.71
CA SER A 143 17.46 1.12 -5.71
C SER A 143 18.88 1.29 -6.26
N SER A 144 19.81 0.41 -5.88
CA SER A 144 21.19 0.45 -6.39
C SER A 144 21.26 0.30 -7.91
N LYS A 145 20.44 -0.60 -8.49
CA LYS A 145 20.39 -0.82 -9.94
C LYS A 145 19.72 0.34 -10.66
N LEU A 146 18.59 0.82 -10.14
CA LEU A 146 17.86 1.97 -10.68
C LEU A 146 18.73 3.25 -10.69
N LEU A 147 19.47 3.50 -9.62
CA LEU A 147 20.37 4.66 -9.52
C LEU A 147 21.58 4.56 -10.46
N ALA A 148 22.09 3.34 -10.71
CA ALA A 148 23.27 3.14 -11.54
C ALA A 148 22.96 3.10 -13.05
N GLU A 149 21.88 2.41 -13.41
CA GLU A 149 21.60 2.02 -14.80
C GLU A 149 20.47 2.83 -15.44
N ALA A 150 19.49 3.33 -14.67
CA ALA A 150 18.35 4.01 -15.27
C ALA A 150 18.71 5.42 -15.73
N ARG A 151 18.60 5.67 -17.04
CA ARG A 151 18.81 6.98 -17.68
C ARG A 151 17.52 7.56 -18.27
N GLY A 152 16.46 6.76 -18.33
CA GLY A 152 15.10 7.19 -18.68
C GLY A 152 14.04 6.27 -18.08
N LEU A 153 12.77 6.63 -18.28
CA LEU A 153 11.63 5.86 -17.79
C LEU A 153 11.58 4.44 -18.39
N ASP A 154 11.99 4.27 -19.64
CA ASP A 154 12.06 2.96 -20.30
C ASP A 154 13.03 2.01 -19.58
N ASP A 155 14.17 2.50 -19.10
CA ASP A 155 15.13 1.72 -18.32
C ASP A 155 14.54 1.31 -16.97
N VAL A 156 13.82 2.22 -16.31
CA VAL A 156 13.11 1.93 -15.05
C VAL A 156 12.12 0.80 -15.27
N VAL A 157 11.27 0.90 -16.30
CA VAL A 157 10.27 -0.12 -16.65
C VAL A 157 10.95 -1.44 -16.99
N LYS A 158 12.05 -1.43 -17.74
CA LYS A 158 12.82 -2.62 -18.09
C LYS A 158 13.40 -3.31 -16.86
N ILE A 159 14.08 -2.56 -15.99
CA ILE A 159 14.64 -3.08 -14.73
C ILE A 159 13.57 -3.70 -13.84
N LEU A 160 12.37 -3.11 -13.81
CA LEU A 160 11.23 -3.61 -13.03
C LEU A 160 10.47 -4.75 -13.71
N ASN A 161 10.58 -4.91 -15.03
CA ASN A 161 10.00 -6.07 -15.74
C ASN A 161 10.92 -7.30 -15.66
N ASP A 162 12.24 -7.13 -15.59
CA ASP A 162 13.20 -8.23 -15.42
C ASP A 162 12.99 -9.04 -14.12
N ILE A 163 12.25 -8.47 -13.17
CA ILE A 163 11.86 -9.14 -11.91
C ILE A 163 10.48 -9.78 -11.93
N SER A 164 9.72 -9.63 -13.00
CA SER A 164 8.39 -10.21 -13.08
C SER A 164 8.46 -11.73 -13.04
N GLY A 165 7.84 -12.32 -12.02
CA GLY A 165 7.70 -13.77 -11.85
C GLY A 165 8.78 -14.43 -11.00
N ASN A 166 9.81 -13.69 -10.56
CA ASN A 166 10.92 -14.21 -9.74
C ASN A 166 11.07 -13.50 -8.38
N LEU A 167 10.08 -12.69 -7.99
CA LEU A 167 10.16 -11.94 -6.75
C LEU A 167 9.86 -12.83 -5.54
N ASP A 168 10.68 -12.72 -4.49
CA ASP A 168 10.47 -13.45 -3.23
C ASP A 168 9.43 -12.71 -2.36
N ALA A 169 8.26 -13.31 -2.18
CA ALA A 169 7.15 -12.71 -1.42
C ALA A 169 7.51 -12.48 0.04
N ARG A 170 8.19 -13.42 0.69
CA ARG A 170 8.59 -13.29 2.09
C ARG A 170 9.55 -12.10 2.27
N LYS A 171 10.53 -11.95 1.39
CA LYS A 171 11.49 -10.84 1.40
C LYS A 171 10.78 -9.51 1.18
N ALA A 172 9.92 -9.43 0.17
CA ALA A 172 9.16 -8.22 -0.16
C ALA A 172 8.26 -7.77 1.00
N CYS A 173 7.53 -8.70 1.62
CA CYS A 173 6.65 -8.38 2.73
C CYS A 173 7.41 -7.99 4.00
N ASN A 174 8.49 -8.69 4.32
CA ASN A 174 9.35 -8.30 5.44
C ASN A 174 9.94 -6.91 5.24
N GLY A 175 10.33 -6.57 4.01
CA GLY A 175 10.76 -5.22 3.65
C GLY A 175 9.63 -4.19 3.81
N ALA A 176 8.42 -4.50 3.31
CA ALA A 176 7.24 -3.64 3.44
C ALA A 176 6.91 -3.31 4.90
N ILE A 177 6.86 -4.31 5.78
CA ILE A 177 6.58 -4.11 7.22
C ILE A 177 7.67 -3.26 7.88
N LYS A 178 8.94 -3.47 7.52
CA LYS A 178 10.06 -2.66 8.04
C LYS A 178 9.95 -1.20 7.57
N LEU A 179 9.63 -0.98 6.30
CA LEU A 179 9.44 0.34 5.72
C LEU A 179 8.27 1.07 6.36
N HIS A 180 7.15 0.37 6.55
CA HIS A 180 5.98 0.91 7.23
C HIS A 180 6.31 1.43 8.63
N LYS A 181 6.95 0.62 9.46
CA LYS A 181 7.41 1.05 10.79
C LYS A 181 8.37 2.22 10.75
N LYS A 182 9.27 2.26 9.77
CA LYS A 182 10.21 3.37 9.59
C LYS A 182 9.48 4.64 9.17
N TYR A 183 8.46 4.53 8.34
CA TYR A 183 7.63 5.63 7.89
C TYR A 183 6.85 6.25 9.05
N LEU A 184 6.12 5.43 9.84
CA LEU A 184 5.41 5.92 11.03
C LEU A 184 6.31 6.68 12.00
N LYS A 185 7.52 6.16 12.26
CA LYS A 185 8.50 6.85 13.13
C LYS A 185 8.99 8.20 12.60
N LYS A 186 9.01 8.38 11.28
CA LYS A 186 9.43 9.64 10.64
C LYS A 186 8.26 10.62 10.51
N ALA A 187 7.08 10.11 10.16
CA ALA A 187 5.85 10.88 10.07
C ALA A 187 5.48 11.51 11.42
N ASN A 188 5.66 10.79 12.53
CA ASN A 188 5.40 11.31 13.88
C ASN A 188 6.46 12.31 14.41
N LYS A 189 7.55 12.53 13.68
CA LYS A 189 8.63 13.46 14.05
C LYS A 189 8.60 14.77 13.24
N THR A 190 7.69 14.84 12.27
CA THR A 190 7.46 16.00 11.41
C THR A 190 6.22 16.71 11.91
#